data_AF-A0A0B3ADB8-F1
#
_entry.id   AF-A0A0B3ADB8-F1
#
_cell.length_a   1.000
_cell.length_b   1.000
_cell.length_c   1.000
_cell.angle_alpha   90.00
_cell.angle_beta   90.00
_cell.angle_gamma   90.00
#
_symmetry.space_group_name_H-M   'P 1'
#
loop_
_entity.id
_entity.type
_entity.pdbx_description
1 polymer ?
#
loop_
_entity_poly.entity_id
_entity_poly.type
_entity_poly.pdbx_seq_one_letter_code
_entity_poly.pdbx_strand_id
1 'polypeptide(L)'
;MIFPGLKKRSVKEIVFNILCTDYPLNLTKLHDIISKKYNLKVSYQGIRFAINELKDEEIIEKVGKEYILSKEWIDRLVKFSENLKENYSQMGRFKRFDLQTTQLTVNSLMELGDFLLYALENDFFDTQKKRELYMQFVHLWIPFAQKNKRDRLKRIFDQNKGKIYCLCQEKTFGDIILGNYYRFLGNIKVGVNLNLPADTWVHGDCVIQIFMPEKLRSRMKNAYSLSKEFLSFNKIDILTEMTFEKHPIEIVITRNPSVAKKIKEKVLKYFGK
;
A
#
# COMPACT_ATOMS: atom_id res chain seq x y z
N MET A 1 -4.50 -7.66 30.36
CA MET A 1 -4.92 -7.93 28.97
C MET A 1 -4.23 -9.23 28.56
N ILE A 2 -4.92 -10.21 27.96
CA ILE A 2 -4.32 -11.48 27.52
C ILE A 2 -4.08 -11.34 26.02
N PHE A 3 -2.88 -11.66 25.53
CA PHE A 3 -2.65 -11.79 24.09
C PHE A 3 -3.63 -12.82 23.49
N PRO A 4 -4.54 -12.44 22.58
CA PRO A 4 -5.59 -13.35 22.12
C PRO A 4 -4.98 -14.47 21.28
N GLY A 5 -5.16 -15.73 21.70
CA GLY A 5 -4.96 -16.90 20.81
C GLY A 5 -4.30 -18.16 21.38
N LEU A 6 -3.71 -18.16 22.59
CA LEU A 6 -2.98 -19.33 23.09
C LEU A 6 -3.63 -19.92 24.36
N LYS A 7 -4.00 -21.21 24.29
CA LYS A 7 -4.68 -21.98 25.36
C LYS A 7 -3.73 -22.54 26.43
N LYS A 8 -2.42 -22.60 26.18
CA LYS A 8 -1.41 -22.99 27.19
C LYS A 8 -0.76 -21.74 27.75
N ARG A 9 -0.54 -21.69 29.07
CA ARG A 9 0.17 -20.60 29.76
C ARG A 9 1.55 -21.08 30.17
N SER A 10 2.55 -20.78 29.37
CA SER A 10 3.96 -20.92 29.73
C SER A 10 4.38 -19.81 30.71
N VAL A 11 5.45 -20.04 31.47
CA VAL A 11 6.03 -19.01 32.35
C VAL A 11 6.44 -17.78 31.53
N LYS A 12 6.96 -17.99 30.32
CA LYS A 12 7.29 -16.92 29.36
C LYS A 12 6.11 -16.01 29.05
N GLU A 13 4.97 -16.57 28.67
CA GLU A 13 3.77 -15.79 28.37
C GLU A 13 3.25 -15.05 29.61
N ILE A 14 3.36 -15.64 30.80
CA ILE A 14 2.93 -14.98 32.03
C ILE A 14 3.82 -13.77 32.33
N VAL A 15 5.14 -13.92 32.25
CA VAL A 15 6.09 -12.81 32.42
C VAL A 15 5.80 -11.70 31.42
N PHE A 16 5.63 -12.06 30.14
CA PHE A 16 5.28 -11.11 29.08
C PHE A 16 3.97 -10.36 29.39
N ASN A 17 2.89 -11.07 29.73
CA ASN A 17 1.60 -10.46 30.03
C ASN A 17 1.63 -9.53 31.25
N ILE A 18 2.44 -9.86 32.26
CA ILE A 18 2.65 -8.97 33.41
C ILE A 18 3.32 -7.69 32.95
N LEU A 19 4.42 -7.78 32.18
CA LEU A 19 5.14 -6.62 31.67
C LEU A 19 4.33 -5.75 30.69
N CYS A 20 3.27 -6.28 30.07
CA CYS A 20 2.34 -5.48 29.26
C CYS A 20 1.51 -4.48 30.09
N THR A 21 1.25 -4.76 31.37
CA THR A 21 0.40 -3.93 32.23
C THR A 21 1.17 -3.28 33.37
N ASP A 22 2.05 -4.07 33.99
CA ASP A 22 2.78 -3.72 35.19
C ASP A 22 4.27 -3.68 34.83
N TYR A 23 4.79 -2.49 34.56
CA TYR A 23 6.19 -2.24 34.23
C TYR A 23 6.63 -0.88 34.81
N PRO A 24 7.92 -0.67 35.14
CA PRO A 24 9.02 -1.64 35.12
C PRO A 24 9.01 -2.60 36.33
N LEU A 25 9.49 -3.83 36.15
CA LEU A 25 9.55 -4.83 37.25
C LEU A 25 10.88 -5.56 37.32
N ASN A 26 11.34 -5.84 38.55
CA ASN A 26 12.48 -6.74 38.79
C ASN A 26 12.02 -8.19 39.00
N LEU A 27 13.00 -9.11 39.08
CA LEU A 27 12.75 -10.55 39.23
C LEU A 27 11.91 -10.89 40.48
N THR A 28 12.15 -10.20 41.60
CA THR A 28 11.42 -10.41 42.85
C THR A 28 9.95 -10.01 42.70
N LYS A 29 9.68 -8.82 42.14
CA LYS A 29 8.31 -8.36 41.89
C LYS A 29 7.57 -9.29 40.92
N LEU A 30 8.25 -9.78 39.88
CA LEU A 30 7.68 -10.75 38.93
C LEU A 30 7.31 -12.06 39.64
N HIS A 31 8.20 -12.60 40.48
CA HIS A 31 7.93 -13.80 41.25
C HIS A 31 6.71 -13.65 42.17
N ASP A 32 6.63 -12.52 42.90
CA ASP A 32 5.52 -12.24 43.80
C ASP A 32 4.19 -12.12 43.06
N ILE A 33 4.17 -11.43 41.91
CA ILE A 33 2.97 -11.29 41.08
C ILE A 33 2.55 -12.66 40.52
N ILE A 34 3.49 -13.47 40.02
CA ILE A 34 3.19 -14.81 39.50
C ILE A 34 2.59 -15.70 40.59
N SER A 35 3.20 -15.72 41.77
CA SER A 35 2.71 -16.52 42.89
C SER A 35 1.32 -16.08 43.37
N LYS A 36 1.05 -14.77 43.45
CA LYS A 36 -0.20 -14.24 44.01
C LYS A 36 -1.35 -14.20 42.99
N LYS A 37 -1.08 -13.70 41.77
CA LYS A 37 -2.11 -13.42 40.75
C LYS A 37 -2.43 -14.62 39.89
N TYR A 38 -1.45 -15.51 39.67
CA TYR A 38 -1.62 -16.69 38.81
C TYR A 38 -1.70 -18.00 39.61
N ASN A 39 -1.48 -17.95 40.94
CA ASN A 39 -1.46 -19.12 41.84
C ASN A 39 -0.53 -20.24 41.35
N LEU A 40 0.61 -19.86 40.74
CA LEU A 40 1.59 -20.79 40.20
C LEU A 40 2.86 -20.78 41.05
N LYS A 41 3.31 -21.98 41.44
CA LYS A 41 4.58 -22.18 42.13
C LYS A 41 5.70 -22.32 41.10
N VAL A 42 6.23 -21.19 40.65
CA VAL A 42 7.37 -21.14 39.72
C VAL A 42 8.63 -20.74 40.49
N SER A 43 9.73 -21.45 40.29
CA SER A 43 11.00 -21.08 40.91
C SER A 43 11.56 -19.79 40.30
N TYR A 44 12.39 -19.07 41.07
CA TYR A 44 13.17 -17.93 40.56
C TYR A 44 13.97 -18.28 39.30
N GLN A 45 14.49 -19.52 39.22
CA GLN A 45 15.22 -20.00 38.05
C GLN A 45 14.29 -20.11 36.83
N GLY A 46 13.08 -20.65 36.97
CA GLY A 46 12.10 -20.74 35.88
C GLY A 46 11.71 -19.38 35.33
N ILE A 47 11.53 -18.37 36.19
CA ILE A 47 11.27 -16.99 35.77
C ILE A 47 12.49 -16.39 35.07
N ARG A 48 13.71 -16.68 35.58
CA ARG A 48 14.95 -16.20 34.97
C ARG A 48 15.17 -16.76 33.57
N PHE A 49 14.86 -18.04 33.35
CA PHE A 49 14.89 -18.64 32.01
C PHE A 49 13.91 -17.95 31.06
N ALA A 50 12.67 -17.73 31.51
CA ALA A 50 11.67 -17.01 30.72
C ALA A 50 12.10 -15.57 30.35
N ILE A 51 12.70 -14.84 31.31
CA ILE A 51 13.24 -13.50 31.06
C ILE A 51 14.39 -13.55 30.04
N ASN A 52 15.30 -14.52 30.16
CA ASN A 52 16.40 -14.64 29.23
C ASN A 52 15.90 -14.95 27.82
N GLU A 53 14.94 -15.88 27.65
CA GLU A 53 14.34 -16.14 26.34
C GLU A 53 13.71 -14.89 25.73
N LEU A 54 12.90 -14.14 26.50
CA LEU A 54 12.30 -12.89 26.02
C LEU A 54 13.34 -11.83 25.66
N LYS A 55 14.48 -11.82 26.35
CA LYS A 55 15.58 -10.90 26.07
C LYS A 55 16.34 -11.31 24.82
N ASP A 56 16.59 -12.61 24.65
CA ASP A 56 17.26 -13.18 23.48
C ASP A 56 16.40 -13.01 22.21
N GLU A 57 15.07 -13.03 22.36
CA GLU A 57 14.09 -12.68 21.30
C GLU A 57 13.91 -11.16 21.10
N GLU A 58 14.68 -10.33 21.82
CA GLU A 58 14.61 -8.86 21.80
C GLU A 58 13.21 -8.30 22.10
N ILE A 59 12.39 -9.02 22.86
CA ILE A 59 11.03 -8.62 23.24
C ILE A 59 11.07 -7.69 24.46
N ILE A 60 11.99 -7.97 25.39
CA ILE A 60 12.19 -7.18 26.61
C ILE A 60 13.61 -6.67 26.70
N GLU A 61 13.76 -5.52 27.34
CA GLU A 61 15.04 -4.93 27.66
C GLU A 61 15.20 -4.72 29.18
N LYS A 62 16.45 -4.66 29.63
CA LYS A 62 16.78 -4.49 31.04
C LYS A 62 17.26 -3.07 31.29
N VAL A 63 16.56 -2.34 32.14
CA VAL A 63 16.92 -0.98 32.58
C VAL A 63 17.34 -1.06 34.05
N GLY A 64 18.64 -1.00 34.30
CA GLY A 64 19.20 -1.20 35.64
C GLY A 64 18.92 -2.60 36.19
N LYS A 65 18.03 -2.72 37.17
CA LYS A 65 17.60 -3.99 37.78
C LYS A 65 16.20 -4.44 37.35
N GLU A 66 15.52 -3.67 36.52
CA GLU A 66 14.14 -3.90 36.12
C GLU A 66 14.04 -4.22 34.63
N TYR A 67 12.93 -4.83 34.24
CA TYR A 67 12.63 -5.26 32.88
C TYR A 67 11.42 -4.50 32.36
N ILE A 68 11.47 -4.14 31.08
CA ILE A 68 10.39 -3.50 30.32
C ILE A 68 10.28 -4.15 28.94
N LEU A 69 9.16 -3.95 28.26
CA LEU A 69 9.07 -4.29 26.83
C LEU A 69 9.98 -3.35 26.03
N SER A 70 10.72 -3.90 25.06
CA SER A 70 11.56 -3.09 24.16
C SER A 70 10.68 -2.16 23.31
N LYS A 71 11.07 -0.89 23.22
CA LYS A 71 10.40 0.09 22.35
C LYS A 71 10.48 -0.35 20.88
N GLU A 72 11.63 -0.84 20.45
CA GLU A 72 11.86 -1.33 19.09
C GLU A 72 10.95 -2.52 18.79
N TRP A 73 10.75 -3.42 19.74
CA TRP A 73 9.82 -4.54 19.59
C TRP A 73 8.36 -4.07 19.49
N ILE A 74 7.95 -3.11 20.34
CA ILE A 74 6.60 -2.51 20.27
C ILE A 74 6.38 -1.89 18.88
N ASP A 75 7.34 -1.13 18.35
CA ASP A 75 7.25 -0.53 17.02
C ASP A 75 7.14 -1.58 15.92
N ARG A 76 7.88 -2.70 16.02
CA ARG A 76 7.75 -3.85 15.10
C ARG A 76 6.36 -4.47 15.18
N LEU A 77 5.81 -4.63 16.38
CA LEU A 77 4.47 -5.20 16.58
C LEU A 77 3.36 -4.31 16.03
N VAL A 78 3.46 -2.99 16.22
CA VAL A 78 2.51 -2.02 15.65
C VAL A 78 2.52 -2.12 14.12
N LYS A 79 3.71 -2.04 13.50
CA LYS A 79 3.85 -2.19 12.04
C LYS A 79 3.33 -3.54 11.54
N PHE A 80 3.62 -4.62 12.26
CA PHE A 80 3.08 -5.94 11.92
C PHE A 80 1.55 -5.95 12.00
N SER A 81 0.96 -5.36 13.04
CA SER A 81 -0.49 -5.32 13.24
C SER A 81 -1.18 -4.43 12.20
N GLU A 82 -0.57 -3.31 11.83
CA GLU A 82 -1.01 -2.45 10.73
C GLU A 82 -0.97 -3.20 9.40
N ASN A 83 0.16 -3.84 9.07
CA ASN A 83 0.29 -4.66 7.86
C ASN A 83 -0.71 -5.82 7.86
N LEU A 84 -0.92 -6.48 9.00
CA LEU A 84 -1.89 -7.56 9.16
C LEU A 84 -3.31 -7.05 8.92
N LYS A 85 -3.67 -5.89 9.51
CA LYS A 85 -4.97 -5.25 9.31
C LYS A 85 -5.17 -4.82 7.87
N GLU A 86 -4.15 -4.25 7.22
CA GLU A 86 -4.19 -3.92 5.79
C GLU A 86 -4.42 -5.20 4.98
N ASN A 87 -3.60 -6.24 5.18
CA ASN A 87 -3.72 -7.50 4.46
C ASN A 87 -5.10 -8.15 4.66
N TYR A 88 -5.63 -8.20 5.88
CA TYR A 88 -6.94 -8.81 6.16
C TYR A 88 -8.11 -7.94 5.70
N SER A 89 -7.97 -6.61 5.67
CA SER A 89 -8.97 -5.73 5.06
C SER A 89 -8.99 -5.88 3.53
N GLN A 90 -7.87 -6.32 2.94
CA GLN A 90 -7.77 -6.64 1.52
C GLN A 90 -8.05 -8.12 1.18
N MET A 91 -7.99 -9.03 2.16
CA MET A 91 -8.35 -10.45 2.03
C MET A 91 -9.84 -10.59 1.71
N GLY A 92 -10.14 -10.59 0.42
CA GLY A 92 -11.49 -10.70 -0.14
C GLY A 92 -11.74 -9.77 -1.32
N ARG A 93 -10.98 -8.66 -1.45
CA ARG A 93 -11.13 -7.71 -2.57
C ARG A 93 -10.27 -8.08 -3.78
N PHE A 94 -9.08 -8.65 -3.56
CA PHE A 94 -8.13 -8.96 -4.63
C PHE A 94 -7.49 -10.34 -4.40
N LYS A 95 -8.13 -11.41 -4.87
CA LYS A 95 -7.49 -12.72 -4.96
C LYS A 95 -6.52 -12.70 -6.16
N ARG A 96 -5.34 -13.32 -6.00
CA ARG A 96 -4.46 -13.65 -7.13
C ARG A 96 -5.21 -14.70 -7.96
N PHE A 97 -5.82 -14.28 -9.07
CA PHE A 97 -6.55 -15.19 -9.94
C PHE A 97 -5.58 -15.80 -10.93
N ASP A 98 -5.57 -17.14 -10.99
CA ASP A 98 -4.70 -17.96 -11.84
C ASP A 98 -5.19 -18.04 -13.30
N LEU A 99 -6.00 -17.07 -13.73
CA LEU A 99 -6.59 -17.00 -15.06
C LEU A 99 -5.78 -16.05 -15.95
N GLN A 100 -5.66 -16.38 -17.25
CA GLN A 100 -5.07 -15.49 -18.26
C GLN A 100 -5.69 -14.09 -18.24
N THR A 101 -6.96 -13.99 -17.86
CA THR A 101 -7.72 -12.74 -17.69
C THR A 101 -8.43 -12.73 -16.35
N THR A 102 -8.27 -11.64 -15.61
CA THR A 102 -8.98 -11.34 -14.37
C THR A 102 -9.80 -10.09 -14.58
N GLN A 103 -11.09 -10.14 -14.24
CA GLN A 103 -11.95 -8.96 -14.22
C GLN A 103 -12.38 -8.69 -12.78
N LEU A 104 -12.31 -7.43 -12.38
CA LEU A 104 -12.74 -6.99 -11.05
C LEU A 104 -13.28 -5.57 -11.11
N THR A 105 -14.09 -5.21 -10.13
CA THR A 105 -14.73 -3.90 -10.04
C THR A 105 -14.37 -3.25 -8.70
N VAL A 106 -13.96 -2.00 -8.75
CA VAL A 106 -13.76 -1.14 -7.57
C VAL A 106 -14.77 -0.01 -7.61
N ASN A 107 -15.08 0.58 -6.45
CA ASN A 107 -16.21 1.52 -6.37
C ASN A 107 -15.80 2.98 -6.34
N SER A 108 -14.52 3.33 -6.47
CA SER A 108 -14.08 4.74 -6.52
C SER A 108 -12.67 4.86 -7.08
N LEU A 109 -12.27 6.09 -7.47
CA LEU A 109 -10.88 6.39 -7.84
C LEU A 109 -9.92 6.15 -6.67
N MET A 110 -10.37 6.39 -5.43
CA MET A 110 -9.59 6.08 -4.23
C MET A 110 -9.29 4.58 -4.12
N GLU A 111 -10.34 3.73 -4.23
CA GLU A 111 -10.20 2.28 -4.16
C GLU A 111 -9.37 1.73 -5.33
N LEU A 112 -9.53 2.29 -6.53
CA LEU A 112 -8.67 1.99 -7.68
C LEU A 112 -7.20 2.32 -7.38
N GLY A 113 -6.94 3.49 -6.80
CA GLY A 113 -5.62 3.91 -6.37
C GLY A 113 -4.96 2.97 -5.36
N ASP A 114 -5.72 2.59 -4.33
CA ASP A 114 -5.28 1.66 -3.29
C ASP A 114 -4.99 0.27 -3.86
N PHE A 115 -5.86 -0.22 -4.76
CA PHE A 115 -5.66 -1.48 -5.45
C PHE A 115 -4.36 -1.50 -6.25
N LEU A 116 -4.15 -0.51 -7.12
CA LEU A 116 -2.98 -0.48 -7.99
C LEU A 116 -1.68 -0.34 -7.19
N LEU A 117 -1.69 0.45 -6.10
CA LEU A 117 -0.54 0.57 -5.21
C LEU A 117 -0.23 -0.76 -4.51
N TYR A 118 -1.25 -1.39 -3.93
CA TYR A 118 -1.12 -2.71 -3.29
C TYR A 118 -0.59 -3.76 -4.28
N ALA A 119 -1.13 -3.78 -5.50
CA ALA A 119 -0.73 -4.72 -6.54
C ALA A 119 0.75 -4.55 -6.94
N LEU A 120 1.24 -3.32 -7.02
CA LEU A 120 2.65 -3.02 -7.30
C LEU A 120 3.58 -3.36 -6.13
N GLU A 121 3.14 -3.17 -4.88
CA GLU A 121 3.95 -3.48 -3.69
C GLU A 121 4.13 -4.98 -3.49
N ASN A 122 3.09 -5.75 -3.76
CA ASN A 122 3.05 -7.19 -3.52
C ASN A 122 3.40 -8.04 -4.75
N ASP A 123 3.93 -7.41 -5.82
CA ASP A 123 4.25 -8.05 -7.11
C ASP A 123 3.09 -8.91 -7.63
N PHE A 124 1.85 -8.42 -7.49
CA PHE A 124 0.63 -9.12 -7.88
C PHE A 124 0.64 -9.49 -9.37
N PHE A 125 1.32 -8.67 -10.18
CA PHE A 125 1.48 -8.88 -11.62
C PHE A 125 2.63 -9.83 -11.99
N ASP A 126 3.35 -10.39 -10.99
CA ASP A 126 4.41 -11.40 -11.10
C ASP A 126 5.43 -11.06 -12.19
N THR A 127 6.22 -10.01 -11.93
CA THR A 127 7.03 -9.40 -12.98
C THR A 127 8.46 -9.89 -13.07
N GLN A 128 9.06 -10.44 -12.01
CA GLN A 128 10.42 -11.04 -11.88
C GLN A 128 11.62 -10.32 -12.54
N LYS A 129 11.42 -9.32 -13.41
CA LYS A 129 12.34 -8.79 -14.41
C LYS A 129 11.95 -7.36 -14.73
N LYS A 130 12.51 -6.42 -13.96
CA LYS A 130 12.45 -4.95 -14.15
C LYS A 130 11.06 -4.33 -13.96
N ARG A 131 10.97 -3.44 -12.98
CA ARG A 131 9.75 -2.67 -12.67
C ARG A 131 9.61 -1.45 -13.59
N GLU A 132 9.51 -1.68 -14.89
CA GLU A 132 9.08 -0.64 -15.82
C GLU A 132 7.56 -0.62 -15.91
N LEU A 133 6.98 0.58 -15.89
CA LEU A 133 5.54 0.79 -15.99
C LEU A 133 5.24 1.70 -17.18
N TYR A 134 4.41 1.22 -18.07
CA TYR A 134 4.00 1.93 -19.27
C TYR A 134 2.52 2.24 -19.16
N MET A 135 2.15 3.52 -19.20
CA MET A 135 0.78 3.95 -18.95
C MET A 135 0.27 4.82 -20.09
N GLN A 136 -1.01 4.63 -20.39
CA GLN A 136 -1.78 5.39 -21.35
C GLN A 136 -3.07 5.84 -20.65
N PHE A 137 -3.29 7.14 -20.56
CA PHE A 137 -4.46 7.73 -19.92
C PHE A 137 -5.26 8.55 -20.92
N VAL A 138 -6.58 8.59 -20.75
CA VAL A 138 -7.41 9.64 -21.36
C VAL A 138 -7.16 10.95 -20.62
N HIS A 139 -7.39 10.96 -19.31
CA HIS A 139 -7.05 12.04 -18.37
C HIS A 139 -6.20 11.50 -17.22
N LEU A 140 -5.23 12.28 -16.74
CA LEU A 140 -4.48 11.90 -15.53
C LEU A 140 -5.37 12.06 -14.30
N TRP A 141 -5.37 11.12 -13.37
CA TRP A 141 -6.17 11.21 -12.14
C TRP A 141 -5.32 11.18 -10.87
N ILE A 142 -5.97 11.43 -9.72
CA ILE A 142 -5.37 11.90 -8.46
C ILE A 142 -5.40 10.84 -7.33
N PRO A 143 -5.11 9.55 -7.55
CA PRO A 143 -5.09 8.61 -6.43
C PRO A 143 -3.80 8.72 -5.60
N PHE A 144 -2.75 9.35 -6.13
CA PHE A 144 -1.41 9.39 -5.52
C PHE A 144 -0.99 10.79 -5.06
N ALA A 145 -1.87 11.80 -5.07
CA ALA A 145 -1.49 13.14 -4.60
C ALA A 145 -1.35 13.22 -3.07
N GLN A 146 -1.84 12.22 -2.34
CA GLN A 146 -1.59 12.09 -0.91
C GLN A 146 -0.12 11.74 -0.68
N LYS A 147 0.54 12.48 0.23
CA LYS A 147 1.98 12.37 0.48
C LYS A 147 2.42 10.94 0.81
N ASN A 148 1.68 10.21 1.64
CA ASN A 148 1.97 8.82 2.00
C ASN A 148 1.96 7.87 0.78
N LYS A 149 0.97 7.99 -0.11
CA LYS A 149 0.86 7.18 -1.33
C LYS A 149 1.94 7.55 -2.34
N ARG A 150 2.25 8.83 -2.46
CA ARG A 150 3.37 9.34 -3.27
C ARG A 150 4.70 8.75 -2.81
N ASP A 151 4.97 8.77 -1.51
CA ASP A 151 6.23 8.28 -0.94
C ASP A 151 6.34 6.75 -1.11
N ARG A 152 5.24 6.01 -0.92
CA ARG A 152 5.16 4.58 -1.23
C ARG A 152 5.48 4.30 -2.69
N LEU A 153 4.80 4.99 -3.62
CA LEU A 153 5.03 4.82 -5.05
C LEU A 153 6.47 5.15 -5.44
N LYS A 154 7.05 6.23 -4.89
CA LYS A 154 8.45 6.59 -5.13
C LYS A 154 9.40 5.48 -4.67
N ARG A 155 9.20 4.93 -3.46
CA ARG A 155 10.04 3.84 -2.93
C ARG A 155 10.01 2.60 -3.83
N ILE A 156 8.84 2.22 -4.35
CA ILE A 156 8.66 1.07 -5.24
C ILE A 156 9.57 1.19 -6.48
N PHE A 157 9.62 2.36 -7.11
CA PHE A 157 10.40 2.56 -8.34
C PHE A 157 11.88 2.86 -8.07
N ASP A 158 12.21 3.59 -7.00
CA ASP A 158 13.59 3.88 -6.60
C ASP A 158 14.35 2.58 -6.27
N GLN A 159 13.78 1.74 -5.40
CA GLN A 159 14.43 0.50 -4.92
C GLN A 159 14.74 -0.48 -6.06
N ASN A 160 13.93 -0.44 -7.12
CA ASN A 160 14.01 -1.40 -8.21
C ASN A 160 14.61 -0.81 -9.49
N LYS A 161 15.16 0.41 -9.42
CA LYS A 161 15.64 1.18 -10.59
C LYS A 161 14.61 1.18 -11.73
N GLY A 162 13.34 1.20 -11.37
CA GLY A 162 12.21 1.14 -12.29
C GLY A 162 12.06 2.45 -13.06
N LYS A 163 11.41 2.40 -14.22
CA LYS A 163 11.11 3.58 -15.02
C LYS A 163 9.63 3.64 -15.33
N ILE A 164 9.05 4.82 -15.18
CA ILE A 164 7.69 5.09 -15.64
C ILE A 164 7.75 5.82 -16.98
N TYR A 165 6.92 5.36 -17.92
CA TYR A 165 6.62 6.04 -19.18
C TYR A 165 5.10 6.23 -19.26
N CYS A 166 4.65 7.47 -19.28
CA CYS A 166 3.24 7.83 -19.24
C CYS A 166 2.87 8.73 -20.41
N LEU A 167 1.81 8.36 -21.13
CA LEU A 167 1.18 9.19 -22.15
C LEU A 167 -0.24 9.52 -21.70
N CYS A 168 -0.60 10.80 -21.74
CA CYS A 168 -1.95 11.28 -21.50
C CYS A 168 -2.50 11.86 -22.80
N GLN A 169 -3.73 11.45 -23.16
CA GLN A 169 -4.36 11.88 -24.40
C GLN A 169 -4.75 13.34 -24.36
N GLU A 170 -5.45 13.73 -23.31
CA GLU A 170 -5.96 15.07 -23.15
C GLU A 170 -4.86 16.03 -22.71
N LYS A 171 -5.07 17.33 -22.96
CA LYS A 171 -4.16 18.44 -22.60
C LYS A 171 -4.91 19.55 -21.87
N THR A 172 -5.76 19.17 -20.92
CA THR A 172 -6.43 20.14 -20.07
C THR A 172 -5.47 20.76 -19.06
N PHE A 173 -5.89 21.82 -18.37
CA PHE A 173 -5.05 22.46 -17.36
C PHE A 173 -4.73 21.51 -16.19
N GLY A 174 -5.72 20.73 -15.75
CA GLY A 174 -5.52 19.68 -14.75
C GLY A 174 -4.51 18.63 -15.20
N ASP A 175 -4.60 18.15 -16.44
CA ASP A 175 -3.64 17.17 -16.98
C ASP A 175 -2.21 17.73 -17.02
N ILE A 176 -2.03 19.02 -17.34
CA ILE A 176 -0.70 19.67 -17.33
C ILE A 176 -0.14 19.73 -15.90
N ILE A 177 -0.96 20.14 -14.93
CA ILE A 177 -0.54 20.21 -13.52
C ILE A 177 -0.19 18.83 -12.98
N LEU A 178 -1.06 17.84 -13.18
CA LEU A 178 -0.82 16.47 -12.72
C LEU A 178 0.37 15.85 -13.45
N GLY A 179 0.51 16.11 -14.75
CA GLY A 179 1.65 15.68 -15.54
C GLY A 179 2.96 16.22 -14.96
N ASN A 180 3.00 17.51 -14.60
CA ASN A 180 4.15 18.13 -13.93
C ASN A 180 4.39 17.54 -12.53
N TYR A 181 3.32 17.37 -11.74
CA TYR A 181 3.39 16.79 -10.40
C TYR A 181 4.00 15.40 -10.41
N TYR A 182 3.65 14.54 -11.37
CA TYR A 182 4.13 13.16 -11.43
C TYR A 182 5.48 12.98 -12.15
N ARG A 183 6.11 14.04 -12.67
CA ARG A 183 7.42 13.93 -13.37
C ARG A 183 8.53 13.30 -12.53
N PHE A 184 8.44 13.39 -11.19
CA PHE A 184 9.42 12.74 -10.31
C PHE A 184 9.45 11.21 -10.45
N LEU A 185 8.39 10.60 -11.01
CA LEU A 185 8.31 9.16 -11.22
C LEU A 185 8.93 8.71 -12.55
N GLY A 186 9.08 9.61 -13.52
CA GLY A 186 9.60 9.27 -14.84
C GLY A 186 9.14 10.18 -15.96
N ASN A 187 9.04 9.60 -17.16
CA ASN A 187 8.79 10.33 -18.39
C ASN A 187 7.29 10.45 -18.63
N ILE A 188 6.76 11.68 -18.67
CA ILE A 188 5.33 11.94 -18.86
C ILE A 188 5.13 12.90 -20.03
N LYS A 189 4.27 12.54 -20.98
CA LYS A 189 3.79 13.41 -22.06
C LYS A 189 2.27 13.55 -22.01
N VAL A 190 1.79 14.76 -22.21
CA VAL A 190 0.38 15.14 -22.15
C VAL A 190 -0.02 15.73 -23.51
N GLY A 191 -1.27 15.52 -23.95
CA GLY A 191 -1.75 15.98 -25.25
C GLY A 191 -1.34 15.09 -26.42
N VAL A 192 -1.31 13.78 -26.22
CA VAL A 192 -0.86 12.80 -27.23
C VAL A 192 -2.06 12.14 -27.90
N ASN A 193 -2.08 12.01 -29.23
CA ASN A 193 -3.19 11.32 -29.89
C ASN A 193 -3.07 9.78 -29.71
N LEU A 194 -3.88 9.21 -28.82
CA LEU A 194 -3.84 7.78 -28.47
C LEU A 194 -5.09 7.00 -28.91
N ASN A 195 -6.24 7.69 -29.05
CA ASN A 195 -7.58 7.14 -29.29
C ASN A 195 -7.90 5.93 -28.40
N LEU A 196 -7.91 6.17 -27.08
CA LEU A 196 -8.02 5.09 -26.09
C LEU A 196 -9.49 4.81 -25.72
N PRO A 197 -9.92 3.53 -25.74
CA PRO A 197 -11.23 3.15 -25.20
C PRO A 197 -11.24 3.16 -23.66
N ALA A 198 -10.07 2.97 -23.03
CA ALA A 198 -9.86 2.85 -21.60
C ALA A 198 -8.43 3.27 -21.22
N ASP A 199 -8.24 3.67 -19.97
CA ASP A 199 -6.90 3.84 -19.42
C ASP A 199 -6.20 2.47 -19.40
N THR A 200 -4.93 2.42 -19.76
CA THR A 200 -4.20 1.16 -19.92
C THR A 200 -2.83 1.24 -19.26
N TRP A 201 -2.52 0.29 -18.39
CA TRP A 201 -1.21 0.10 -17.78
C TRP A 201 -0.59 -1.20 -18.29
N VAL A 202 0.70 -1.18 -18.55
CA VAL A 202 1.48 -2.37 -18.91
C VAL A 202 2.66 -2.49 -17.96
N HIS A 203 2.71 -3.64 -17.28
CA HIS A 203 3.74 -3.98 -16.32
C HIS A 203 4.13 -5.45 -16.52
N GLY A 204 5.40 -5.72 -16.86
CA GLY A 204 5.79 -7.05 -17.31
C GLY A 204 4.97 -7.48 -18.53
N ASP A 205 4.37 -8.67 -18.48
CA ASP A 205 3.49 -9.19 -19.53
C ASP A 205 2.00 -8.96 -19.25
N CYS A 206 1.68 -8.22 -18.19
CA CYS A 206 0.32 -7.87 -17.82
C CYS A 206 -0.10 -6.56 -18.50
N VAL A 207 -1.31 -6.58 -19.05
CA VAL A 207 -2.05 -5.42 -19.56
C VAL A 207 -3.25 -5.22 -18.66
N ILE A 208 -3.33 -4.05 -18.04
CA ILE A 208 -4.38 -3.68 -17.10
C ILE A 208 -5.20 -2.57 -17.77
N GLN A 209 -6.44 -2.85 -18.10
CA GLN A 209 -7.36 -1.88 -18.70
C GLN A 209 -8.37 -1.43 -17.65
N ILE A 210 -8.51 -0.12 -17.52
CA ILE A 210 -9.34 0.54 -16.50
C ILE A 210 -10.44 1.30 -17.24
N PHE A 211 -11.67 0.79 -17.15
CA PHE A 211 -12.83 1.36 -17.80
C PHE A 211 -13.53 2.30 -16.83
N MET A 212 -13.26 3.59 -17.00
CA MET A 212 -13.95 4.62 -16.24
C MET A 212 -15.37 4.86 -16.77
N PRO A 213 -16.38 4.99 -15.89
CA PRO A 213 -17.72 5.42 -16.28
C PRO A 213 -17.71 6.74 -17.04
N GLU A 214 -18.56 6.87 -18.05
CA GLU A 214 -18.65 8.09 -18.86
C GLU A 214 -18.97 9.33 -18.02
N LYS A 215 -19.86 9.19 -17.04
CA LYS A 215 -20.18 10.26 -16.07
C LYS A 215 -18.94 10.78 -15.35
N LEU A 216 -18.06 9.88 -14.91
CA LEU A 216 -16.81 10.23 -14.24
C LEU A 216 -15.83 10.91 -15.20
N ARG A 217 -15.67 10.38 -16.42
CA ARG A 217 -14.82 10.97 -17.47
C ARG A 217 -15.25 12.39 -17.82
N SER A 218 -16.55 12.61 -18.02
CA SER A 218 -17.11 13.94 -18.31
C SER A 218 -16.91 14.91 -17.14
N ARG A 219 -17.08 14.45 -15.90
CA ARG A 219 -16.84 15.25 -14.70
C ARG A 219 -15.36 15.64 -14.57
N MET A 220 -14.43 14.72 -14.81
CA MET A 220 -12.98 15.00 -14.83
C MET A 220 -12.63 16.04 -15.89
N LYS A 221 -13.12 15.87 -17.13
CA LYS A 221 -12.89 16.81 -18.23
C LYS A 221 -13.34 18.22 -17.86
N ASN A 222 -14.52 18.36 -17.26
CA ASN A 222 -15.05 19.66 -16.83
C ASN A 222 -14.25 20.25 -15.67
N ALA A 223 -13.85 19.43 -14.70
CA ALA A 223 -13.03 19.88 -13.58
C ALA A 223 -11.65 20.37 -14.05
N TYR A 224 -11.06 19.72 -15.05
CA TYR A 224 -9.69 20.00 -15.49
C TYR A 224 -9.56 21.09 -16.56
N SER A 225 -10.64 21.48 -17.24
CA SER A 225 -10.61 22.40 -18.40
C SER A 225 -10.37 23.88 -18.06
N LEU A 226 -10.55 24.31 -16.81
CA LEU A 226 -10.61 25.74 -16.46
C LEU A 226 -9.30 26.28 -15.86
N SER A 227 -8.49 26.98 -16.67
CA SER A 227 -7.11 27.37 -16.34
C SER A 227 -6.91 28.47 -15.27
N LYS A 228 -7.89 29.35 -15.01
CA LYS A 228 -7.74 30.46 -14.03
C LYS A 228 -8.28 30.16 -12.63
N GLU A 229 -9.11 29.12 -12.50
CA GLU A 229 -9.81 28.79 -11.25
C GLU A 229 -9.54 27.36 -10.78
N PHE A 230 -8.75 26.56 -11.49
CA PHE A 230 -8.48 25.17 -11.10
C PHE A 230 -7.92 25.04 -9.68
N LEU A 231 -7.20 26.06 -9.20
CA LEU A 231 -6.66 26.16 -7.85
C LEU A 231 -7.58 26.92 -6.88
N SER A 232 -8.80 27.28 -7.30
CA SER A 232 -9.78 27.83 -6.35
C SER A 232 -10.22 26.74 -5.38
N PHE A 233 -10.49 27.13 -4.13
CA PHE A 233 -10.86 26.23 -3.04
C PHE A 233 -11.98 25.26 -3.44
N ASN A 234 -13.02 25.77 -4.10
CA ASN A 234 -14.17 24.99 -4.57
C ASN A 234 -13.79 23.84 -5.53
N LYS A 235 -12.72 23.97 -6.32
CA LYS A 235 -12.32 22.92 -7.27
C LYS A 235 -11.48 21.83 -6.62
N ILE A 236 -10.69 22.14 -5.59
CA ILE A 236 -10.01 21.12 -4.80
C ILE A 236 -11.03 20.22 -4.10
N ASP A 237 -12.12 20.80 -3.60
CA ASP A 237 -13.23 20.04 -3.01
C ASP A 237 -13.90 19.14 -4.06
N ILE A 238 -14.20 19.65 -5.26
CA ILE A 238 -14.77 18.84 -6.35
C ILE A 238 -13.87 17.65 -6.72
N LEU A 239 -12.55 17.86 -6.78
CA LEU A 239 -11.58 16.80 -7.06
C LEU A 239 -11.50 15.78 -5.93
N THR A 240 -11.60 16.25 -4.69
CA THR A 240 -11.62 15.41 -3.50
C THR A 240 -12.89 14.57 -3.49
N GLU A 241 -14.06 15.18 -3.62
CA GLU A 241 -15.35 14.50 -3.74
C GLU A 241 -15.34 13.44 -4.84
N MET A 242 -14.92 13.81 -6.05
CA MET A 242 -14.84 12.89 -7.19
C MET A 242 -13.92 11.69 -6.93
N THR A 243 -12.90 11.86 -6.08
CA THR A 243 -11.98 10.77 -5.73
C THR A 243 -12.66 9.73 -4.83
N PHE A 244 -13.56 10.17 -3.94
CA PHE A 244 -14.26 9.31 -2.98
C PHE A 244 -15.67 8.90 -3.42
N GLU A 245 -16.23 9.55 -4.44
CA GLU A 245 -17.56 9.27 -4.96
C GLU A 245 -17.65 7.82 -5.43
N LYS A 246 -18.80 7.19 -5.13
CA LYS A 246 -19.02 5.79 -5.46
C LYS A 246 -19.46 5.62 -6.90
N HIS A 247 -18.59 5.08 -7.74
CA HIS A 247 -18.90 4.63 -9.10
C HIS A 247 -18.21 3.30 -9.40
N PRO A 248 -18.89 2.34 -10.05
CA PRO A 248 -18.24 1.10 -10.45
C PRO A 248 -17.22 1.39 -11.54
N ILE A 249 -15.95 1.10 -11.27
CA ILE A 249 -14.85 1.16 -12.22
C ILE A 249 -14.42 -0.28 -12.51
N GLU A 250 -14.55 -0.69 -13.76
CA GLU A 250 -14.17 -2.03 -14.18
C GLU A 250 -12.68 -2.08 -14.52
N ILE A 251 -12.02 -3.13 -14.05
CA ILE A 251 -10.60 -3.37 -14.26
C ILE A 251 -10.46 -4.76 -14.88
N VAL A 252 -9.83 -4.82 -16.05
CA VAL A 252 -9.52 -6.05 -16.76
C VAL A 252 -8.01 -6.22 -16.81
N ILE A 253 -7.50 -7.27 -16.18
CA ILE A 253 -6.08 -7.61 -16.11
C ILE A 253 -5.86 -8.84 -16.97
N THR A 254 -5.08 -8.71 -18.03
CA THR A 254 -4.78 -9.81 -18.96
C THR A 254 -3.28 -10.04 -19.02
N ARG A 255 -2.83 -11.29 -18.89
CA ARG A 255 -1.43 -11.66 -19.16
C ARG A 255 -1.29 -11.98 -20.65
N ASN A 256 -0.75 -11.05 -21.41
CA ASN A 256 -0.54 -11.19 -22.85
C ASN A 256 0.78 -10.52 -23.27
N PRO A 257 1.88 -11.28 -23.36
CA PRO A 257 3.20 -10.75 -23.71
C PRO A 257 3.23 -10.02 -25.05
N SER A 258 2.46 -10.50 -26.05
CA SER A 258 2.42 -9.93 -27.39
C SER A 258 1.77 -8.54 -27.40
N VAL A 259 0.61 -8.41 -26.73
CA VAL A 259 -0.08 -7.11 -26.60
C VAL A 259 0.74 -6.16 -25.72
N ALA A 260 1.27 -6.65 -24.60
CA ALA A 260 2.13 -5.87 -23.71
C ALA A 260 3.33 -5.28 -24.48
N LYS A 261 4.03 -6.10 -25.28
CA LYS A 261 5.16 -5.65 -26.11
C LYS A 261 4.76 -4.55 -27.10
N LYS A 262 3.65 -4.72 -27.84
CA LYS A 262 3.16 -3.72 -28.80
C LYS A 262 2.84 -2.37 -28.13
N ILE A 263 2.21 -2.40 -26.96
CA ILE A 263 1.89 -1.17 -26.22
C ILE A 263 3.17 -0.50 -25.71
N LYS A 264 4.12 -1.27 -25.15
CA LYS A 264 5.43 -0.76 -24.71
C LYS A 264 6.15 -0.04 -25.85
N GLU A 265 6.28 -0.68 -27.00
CA GLU A 265 6.92 -0.10 -28.19
C GLU A 265 6.19 1.16 -28.66
N LYS A 266 4.84 1.15 -28.70
CA LYS A 266 4.05 2.34 -29.03
C LYS A 266 4.33 3.49 -28.05
N VAL A 267 4.42 3.21 -26.75
CA VAL A 267 4.70 4.22 -25.73
C VAL A 267 6.13 4.77 -25.86
N LEU A 268 7.12 3.90 -26.02
CA LEU A 268 8.54 4.28 -26.11
C LEU A 268 8.85 5.13 -27.34
N LYS A 269 8.17 4.90 -28.47
CA LYS A 269 8.29 5.75 -29.67
C LYS A 269 8.04 7.23 -29.38
N TYR A 270 7.08 7.55 -28.51
CA TYR A 270 6.83 8.94 -28.12
C TYR A 270 7.98 9.56 -27.33
N PHE A 271 8.91 8.77 -26.80
CA PHE A 271 10.09 9.23 -26.09
C PHE A 271 11.39 9.06 -26.89
N GLY A 272 11.30 8.73 -28.19
CA GLY A 272 12.47 8.52 -29.05
C GLY A 272 13.30 7.29 -28.66
N LYS A 273 12.63 6.26 -28.14
CA LYS A 273 13.23 5.00 -27.69
C LYS A 273 12.62 3.81 -28.42
#